data_AF-A0A3S0MTS8-F1
#
_entry.id   AF-A0A3S0MTS8-F1
#
_cell.length_a   1.000
_cell.length_b   1.000
_cell.length_c   1.000
_cell.angle_alpha   90.00
_cell.angle_beta   90.00
_cell.angle_gamma   90.00
#
_symmetry.space_group_name_H-M   'P 1'
#
loop_
_entity.id
_entity.type
_entity.pdbx_description
1 polymer ?
#
loop_
_entity_poly.entity_id
_entity_poly.type
_entity_poly.pdbx_seq_one_letter_code
_entity_poly.pdbx_strand_id
1 'polypeptide(L)'
;MIKKFLISSCLLLSLVVFSQEGTSSPYSFYGIGESRFNGNVESRSMGGISMIPDSTRINFQNPAGYGNLKWTNFTLAASSSNTKQKSGTSSATAKRTTLDYLALAVPLGK
;
A
#
# COMPACT_ATOMS: atom_id res chain seq x y z
N MET A 1 -24.44 0.49 -26.98
CA MET A 1 -23.26 1.31 -27.39
C MET A 1 -22.20 1.36 -26.29
N ILE A 2 -22.57 1.52 -25.01
CA ILE A 2 -21.63 1.59 -23.87
C ILE A 2 -20.65 0.40 -23.75
N LYS A 3 -21.09 -0.84 -24.04
CA LYS A 3 -20.24 -2.05 -23.95
C LYS A 3 -19.05 -2.01 -24.91
N LYS A 4 -19.23 -1.48 -26.12
CA LYS A 4 -18.16 -1.36 -27.14
C LYS A 4 -17.11 -0.33 -26.71
N PHE A 5 -17.56 0.75 -26.07
CA PHE A 5 -16.69 1.79 -25.54
C PHE A 5 -15.86 1.27 -24.35
N LEU A 6 -16.49 0.50 -23.45
CA LEU A 6 -15.83 -0.15 -22.31
C LEU A 6 -14.72 -1.11 -22.77
N ILE A 7 -14.99 -1.94 -23.76
CA ILE A 7 -14.02 -2.89 -24.32
C ILE A 7 -12.86 -2.16 -25.00
N SER A 8 -13.14 -1.12 -25.80
CA SER A 8 -12.10 -0.31 -26.44
C SER A 8 -11.19 0.37 -25.40
N SER A 9 -11.79 0.95 -24.35
CA SER A 9 -11.04 1.59 -23.26
C SER A 9 -10.18 0.60 -22.47
N CYS A 10 -10.69 -0.59 -22.17
CA CYS A 10 -9.93 -1.63 -21.47
C CYS A 10 -8.71 -2.09 -22.30
N LEU A 11 -8.90 -2.24 -23.61
CA LEU A 11 -7.84 -2.66 -24.53
C LEU A 11 -6.75 -1.58 -24.66
N LEU A 12 -7.13 -0.30 -24.68
CA LEU A 12 -6.16 0.81 -24.63
C LEU A 12 -5.40 0.88 -23.30
N LEU A 13 -6.06 0.62 -22.16
CA LEU A 13 -5.39 0.60 -20.85
C LEU A 13 -4.31 -0.49 -20.79
N SER A 14 -4.54 -1.66 -21.38
CA SER A 14 -3.57 -2.76 -21.35
C SER A 14 -2.22 -2.43 -21.98
N LEU A 15 -2.15 -1.41 -22.85
CA LEU A 15 -0.91 -0.97 -23.50
C LEU A 15 -0.01 -0.15 -22.55
N VAL A 16 -0.55 0.39 -21.46
CA VAL A 16 0.14 1.36 -20.59
C VAL A 16 0.32 0.82 -19.15
N VAL A 17 -0.29 -0.32 -18.82
CA VAL A 17 -0.16 -0.94 -17.50
C VAL A 17 1.18 -1.66 -17.40
N PHE A 18 2.17 -1.01 -16.80
CA PHE A 18 3.41 -1.65 -16.36
C PHE A 18 3.23 -2.31 -14.97
N SER A 19 3.97 -3.39 -14.70
CA SER A 19 3.98 -4.05 -13.39
C SER A 19 4.56 -3.13 -12.31
N GLN A 20 3.93 -3.10 -11.13
CA GLN A 20 4.49 -2.41 -9.97
C GLN A 20 5.63 -3.25 -9.39
N GLU A 21 6.83 -2.67 -9.31
CA GLU A 21 7.98 -3.31 -8.68
C GLU A 21 7.80 -3.42 -7.16
N GLY A 22 7.78 -4.64 -6.63
CA GLY A 22 7.48 -4.90 -5.21
C GLY A 22 8.63 -4.57 -4.25
N THR A 23 9.87 -4.71 -4.70
CA THR A 23 11.08 -4.43 -3.91
C THR A 23 12.12 -3.69 -4.72
N SER A 24 12.75 -2.69 -4.11
CA SER A 24 13.91 -2.02 -4.71
C SER A 24 15.21 -2.77 -4.42
N SER A 25 15.28 -3.53 -3.31
CA SER A 25 16.51 -4.16 -2.88
C SER A 25 16.61 -5.63 -3.35
N PRO A 26 17.76 -6.06 -3.90
CA PRO A 26 17.99 -7.46 -4.27
C PRO A 26 17.88 -8.41 -3.07
N TYR A 27 18.14 -7.90 -1.87
CA TYR A 27 18.16 -8.66 -0.62
C TYR A 27 16.78 -8.85 0.02
N SER A 28 15.76 -8.09 -0.40
CA SER A 28 14.40 -8.24 0.14
C SER A 28 13.78 -9.57 -0.24
N PHE A 29 14.19 -10.18 -1.35
CA PHE A 29 13.77 -11.54 -1.71
C PHE A 29 14.14 -12.56 -0.61
N TYR A 30 15.25 -12.31 0.09
CA TYR A 30 15.74 -13.15 1.19
C TYR A 30 15.30 -12.66 2.58
N GLY A 31 14.42 -11.66 2.66
CA GLY A 31 13.91 -11.13 3.94
C GLY A 31 14.87 -10.25 4.74
N ILE A 32 16.11 -10.07 4.28
CA ILE A 32 17.16 -9.24 4.92
C ILE A 32 17.29 -7.84 4.29
N GLY A 33 16.50 -7.56 3.26
CA GLY A 33 16.52 -6.29 2.54
C GLY A 33 15.60 -5.23 3.14
N GLU A 34 15.07 -4.39 2.27
CA GLU A 34 14.13 -3.33 2.63
C GLU A 34 12.87 -3.90 3.30
N SER A 35 12.65 -3.58 4.58
CA SER A 35 11.42 -3.91 5.31
C SER A 35 10.32 -2.91 4.97
N ARG A 36 9.29 -3.37 4.25
CA ARG A 36 8.09 -2.57 4.02
C ARG A 36 7.26 -2.55 5.30
N PHE A 37 6.87 -1.35 5.73
CA PHE A 37 5.96 -1.18 6.85
C PHE A 37 4.60 -1.79 6.51
N ASN A 38 4.19 -2.84 7.23
CA ASN A 38 2.95 -3.58 7.02
C ASN A 38 1.78 -2.97 7.81
N GLY A 39 1.56 -1.67 7.68
CA GLY A 39 0.50 -0.98 8.43
C GLY A 39 -0.08 0.19 7.66
N ASN A 40 -1.08 0.79 8.27
CA ASN A 40 -1.75 2.00 7.82
C ASN A 40 -0.78 3.20 7.86
N VAL A 41 -1.03 4.17 6.98
CA VAL A 41 -0.19 5.39 6.87
C VAL A 41 -0.07 6.09 8.22
N GLU A 42 -1.14 6.12 9.00
CA GLU A 42 -1.15 6.74 10.32
C GLU A 42 -0.21 6.05 11.30
N SER A 43 -0.28 4.71 11.43
CA SER A 43 0.68 4.00 12.30
C SER A 43 2.11 4.14 11.79
N ARG A 44 2.32 4.24 10.47
CA ARG A 44 3.65 4.52 9.90
C ARG A 44 4.16 5.89 10.34
N SER A 45 3.32 6.91 10.26
CA SER A 45 3.62 8.29 10.69
C SER A 45 3.85 8.38 12.21
N MET A 46 3.21 7.50 12.98
CA MET A 46 3.38 7.39 14.43
C MET A 46 4.58 6.51 14.85
N GLY A 47 5.49 6.17 13.93
CA GLY A 47 6.66 5.34 14.26
C GLY A 47 6.35 3.86 14.52
N GLY A 48 5.22 3.37 14.01
CA GLY A 48 4.79 1.97 14.11
C GLY A 48 3.82 1.68 15.25
N ILE A 49 3.31 2.69 15.94
CA ILE A 49 2.36 2.49 17.03
C ILE A 49 0.97 2.13 16.47
N SER A 50 0.46 0.96 16.88
CA SER A 50 -0.81 0.40 16.42
C SER A 50 -1.73 -0.07 17.57
N MET A 51 -1.55 0.49 18.77
CA MET A 51 -2.39 0.11 19.93
C MET A 51 -3.62 0.99 20.15
N ILE A 52 -3.77 2.10 19.42
CA ILE A 52 -4.86 3.07 19.64
C ILE A 52 -6.05 2.71 18.75
N PRO A 53 -7.19 2.25 19.32
CA PRO A 53 -8.43 2.07 18.57
C PRO A 53 -9.09 3.42 18.27
N ASP A 54 -9.63 3.58 17.06
CA ASP A 54 -10.45 4.73 16.68
C ASP A 54 -11.64 4.29 15.82
N SER A 55 -12.66 5.13 15.79
CA SER A 55 -13.91 4.99 15.04
C SER A 55 -13.79 5.28 13.54
N THR A 56 -12.75 5.99 13.12
CA THR A 56 -12.56 6.49 11.73
C THR A 56 -11.33 5.89 11.03
N ARG A 57 -10.63 4.95 11.69
CA ARG A 57 -9.39 4.39 11.17
C ARG A 57 -9.35 2.88 11.31
N ILE A 58 -8.98 2.22 10.21
CA ILE A 58 -8.74 0.78 10.18
C ILE A 58 -7.29 0.54 10.55
N ASN A 59 -7.07 -0.30 11.54
CA ASN A 59 -5.74 -0.71 11.97
C ASN A 59 -5.40 -2.14 11.52
N PHE A 60 -4.61 -2.26 10.45
CA PHE A 60 -4.20 -3.55 9.88
C PHE A 60 -3.37 -4.42 10.84
N GLN A 61 -2.69 -3.81 11.81
CA GLN A 61 -1.82 -4.54 12.74
C GLN A 61 -2.57 -5.02 13.99
N ASN A 62 -3.72 -4.43 14.30
CA ASN A 62 -4.50 -4.77 15.48
C ASN A 62 -6.00 -4.96 15.17
N PRO A 63 -6.41 -6.18 14.80
CA PRO A 63 -7.81 -6.50 14.50
C PRO A 63 -8.78 -6.28 15.67
N ALA A 64 -8.29 -6.31 16.92
CA ALA A 64 -9.14 -6.09 18.10
C ALA A 64 -9.75 -4.67 18.14
N GLY A 65 -9.11 -3.69 17.47
CA GLY A 65 -9.61 -2.33 17.36
C GLY A 65 -10.79 -2.16 16.41
N TYR A 66 -11.12 -3.15 15.58
CA TYR A 66 -12.21 -3.03 14.60
C TYR A 66 -13.60 -2.94 15.24
N GLY A 67 -13.76 -3.44 16.47
CA GLY A 67 -15.01 -3.29 17.22
C GLY A 67 -15.36 -1.84 17.58
N ASN A 68 -14.37 -0.93 17.55
CA ASN A 68 -14.60 0.50 17.83
C ASN A 68 -15.00 1.31 16.59
N LEU A 69 -15.05 0.70 15.40
CA LEU A 69 -15.48 1.36 14.18
C LEU A 69 -16.97 1.72 14.28
N LYS A 70 -17.28 3.02 14.21
CA LYS A 70 -18.68 3.51 14.22
C LYS A 70 -19.25 3.70 12.82
N TRP A 71 -18.37 3.85 11.83
CA TRP A 71 -18.73 4.19 10.45
C TRP A 71 -18.06 3.23 9.47
N THR A 72 -18.64 3.09 8.28
CA THR A 72 -17.97 2.41 7.17
C THR A 72 -16.77 3.24 6.73
N ASN A 73 -15.57 2.67 6.87
CA ASN A 73 -14.33 3.34 6.54
C ASN A 73 -13.81 2.83 5.21
N PHE A 74 -13.61 3.75 4.27
CA PHE A 74 -12.98 3.49 2.97
C PHE A 74 -11.62 4.17 2.95
N THR A 75 -10.56 3.38 2.85
CA THR A 75 -9.18 3.90 2.93
C THR A 75 -8.36 3.41 1.74
N LEU A 76 -7.59 4.34 1.17
CA LEU A 76 -6.68 4.11 0.06
C LEU A 76 -5.34 4.74 0.41
N ALA A 77 -4.25 4.02 0.20
CA ALA A 77 -2.91 4.58 0.36
C ALA A 77 -2.01 4.21 -0.81
N ALA A 78 -1.20 5.19 -1.21
CA ALA A 78 -0.10 5.01 -2.14
C ALA A 78 1.17 5.60 -1.51
N SER A 79 2.31 4.98 -1.77
CA SER A 79 3.61 5.48 -1.34
C SER A 79 4.57 5.62 -2.51
N SER A 80 5.44 6.61 -2.41
CA SER A 80 6.58 6.77 -3.31
C SER A 80 7.86 6.80 -2.49
N SER A 81 8.79 5.91 -2.79
CA SER A 81 10.07 5.77 -2.10
C SER A 81 11.22 5.88 -3.09
N ASN A 82 12.29 6.56 -2.68
CA ASN A 82 13.49 6.73 -3.46
C ASN A 82 14.70 6.18 -2.69
N THR A 83 15.24 5.04 -3.13
CA THR A 83 16.34 4.34 -2.48
C THR A 83 17.60 4.46 -3.32
N LYS A 84 18.65 5.06 -2.75
CA LYS A 84 19.97 5.11 -3.39
C LYS A 84 20.74 3.85 -3.03
N GLN A 85 21.11 3.07 -4.04
CA GLN A 85 21.94 1.88 -3.92
C GLN A 85 23.35 2.22 -4.37
N LYS A 86 24.34 1.85 -3.56
CA LYS A 86 25.75 1.99 -3.90
C LYS A 86 26.39 0.60 -3.90
N SER A 87 27.01 0.25 -5.01
CA SER A 87 27.98 -0.83 -5.13
C SER A 87 29.38 -0.21 -5.19
N GLY A 88 30.43 -0.98 -4.91
CA GLY A 88 31.81 -0.49 -4.84
C GLY A 88 32.30 0.25 -6.10
N THR A 89 31.62 0.07 -7.24
CA THR A 89 31.94 0.68 -8.54
C THR A 89 30.81 1.51 -9.15
N SER A 90 29.59 1.50 -8.60
CA SER A 90 28.43 2.16 -9.22
C SER A 90 27.36 2.58 -8.21
N SER A 91 26.70 3.72 -8.46
CA SER A 91 25.55 4.18 -7.70
C SER A 91 24.30 4.19 -8.58
N ALA A 92 23.26 3.48 -8.17
CA ALA A 92 21.95 3.47 -8.82
C ALA A 92 20.90 4.09 -7.89
N THR A 93 19.90 4.75 -8.47
CA THR A 93 18.78 5.34 -7.71
C THR A 93 17.50 4.63 -8.12
N ALA A 94 16.94 3.83 -7.22
CA ALA A 94 15.69 3.11 -7.44
C ALA A 94 14.51 3.96 -6.95
N LYS A 95 13.68 4.42 -7.88
CA LYS A 95 12.41 5.10 -7.58
C LYS A 95 11.27 4.10 -7.68
N ARG A 96 10.44 4.02 -6.66
CA ARG A 96 9.27 3.14 -6.61
C ARG A 96 8.05 3.93 -6.21
N THR A 97 6.96 3.75 -6.94
CA THR A 97 5.62 4.26 -6.59
C THR A 97 4.66 3.09 -6.59
N THR A 98 4.05 2.81 -5.44
CA THR A 98 3.16 1.66 -5.23
C THR A 98 1.85 2.07 -4.60
N LEU A 99 0.76 1.39 -4.98
CA LEU A 99 -0.46 1.37 -4.17
C LEU A 99 -0.24 0.40 -3.01
N ASP A 100 -0.31 0.91 -1.78
CA ASP A 100 -0.02 0.14 -0.58
C ASP A 100 -1.24 -0.66 -0.13
N TYR A 101 -2.42 -0.02 -0.05
CA TYR A 101 -3.65 -0.71 0.29
C TYR A 101 -4.89 0.02 -0.23
N LEU A 102 -5.93 -0.77 -0.51
CA LEU A 102 -7.31 -0.33 -0.68
C LEU A 102 -8.14 -1.20 0.26
N ALA A 103 -8.73 -0.59 1.29
CA ALA A 103 -9.45 -1.31 2.32
C ALA A 103 -10.80 -0.66 2.61
N LEU A 104 -11.81 -1.52 2.72
CA LEU A 104 -13.16 -1.19 3.15
C LEU A 104 -13.41 -1.93 4.47
N ALA A 105 -13.64 -1.19 5.55
CA ALA A 105 -14.14 -1.77 6.78
C ALA A 105 -15.59 -1.36 6.99
N VAL A 106 -16.43 -2.36 7.21
CA VAL A 106 -17.84 -2.20 7.53
C VAL A 106 -18.03 -2.60 8.98
N PRO A 107 -18.61 -1.73 9.83
CA PRO A 107 -18.95 -2.12 11.19
C PRO A 107 -20.12 -3.12 11.14
N LEU A 108 -19.85 -4.38 11.49
CA LEU A 108 -20.84 -5.47 11.48
C LEU A 108 -21.44 -5.75 12.87
N GLY A 109 -21.03 -5.00 13.90
CA GLY A 109 -21.55 -5.08 15.26
C GLY A 109 -22.31 -3.81 15.64
N LYS A 110 -23.55 -3.99 16.11
CA LYS A 110 -24.58 -3.00 16.52
C LYS A 110 -24.48 -1.58 15.94
#